data_AF-A0A1M5D4W5-F1
#
_entry.id   AF-A0A1M5D4W5-F1
#
_cell.length_a   1.000
_cell.length_b   1.000
_cell.length_c   1.000
_cell.angle_alpha   90.00
_cell.angle_beta   90.00
_cell.angle_gamma   90.00
#
_symmetry.space_group_name_H-M   'P 1'
#
loop_
_entity.id
_entity.type
_entity.pdbx_description
1 polymer ?
#
loop_
_entity_poly.entity_id
_entity_poly.type
_entity_poly.pdbx_seq_one_letter_code
_entity_poly.pdbx_strand_id
1 'polypeptide(L)'
;MSKKDQYGLEFLKVTAGGDAGYDCVRKNRIVDENNLLQFLRYLNISRTEFLLKEINFYLDDTPDPVWEPYDSMVLEHMDLQIAYPDFIIDGQSTAFPLADIRDLLQEWLEFLQS
;
A
#
# COMPACT_ATOMS: atom_id res chain seq x y z
N MET A 1 -11.04 -4.34 13.50
CA MET A 1 -11.39 -3.27 12.55
C MET A 1 -10.44 -3.41 11.38
N SER A 2 -10.90 -3.33 10.14
CA SER A 2 -10.00 -3.47 8.98
C SER A 2 -9.03 -2.29 8.92
N LYS A 3 -7.83 -2.48 8.37
CA LYS A 3 -6.84 -1.40 8.22
C LYS A 3 -7.35 -0.33 7.28
N LYS A 4 -8.03 -0.68 6.19
CA LYS A 4 -8.65 0.32 5.32
C LYS A 4 -9.65 1.18 6.12
N ASP A 5 -10.40 0.61 7.06
CA ASP A 5 -11.31 1.40 7.91
C ASP A 5 -10.55 2.30 8.90
N GLN A 6 -9.46 1.79 9.51
CA GLN A 6 -8.58 2.57 10.41
C GLN A 6 -8.01 3.80 9.70
N TYR A 7 -7.57 3.63 8.45
CA TYR A 7 -7.03 4.72 7.65
C TYR A 7 -8.10 5.60 7.02
N GLY A 8 -9.38 5.18 6.95
CA GLY A 8 -10.44 5.94 6.29
C GLY A 8 -10.47 5.77 4.77
N LEU A 9 -10.06 4.59 4.29
CA LEU A 9 -10.04 4.18 2.89
C LEU A 9 -11.27 3.36 2.51
N GLU A 10 -11.62 3.43 1.23
CA GLU A 10 -12.70 2.68 0.60
C GLU A 10 -12.19 2.04 -0.69
N PHE A 11 -12.49 0.75 -0.87
CA PHE A 11 -12.13 -0.02 -2.06
C PHE A 11 -13.37 -0.15 -2.94
N LEU A 12 -13.23 0.21 -4.22
CA LEU A 12 -14.34 0.34 -5.15
C LEU A 12 -14.10 -0.49 -6.40
N LYS A 13 -15.13 -1.23 -6.82
CA LYS A 13 -15.17 -1.88 -8.13
C LYS A 13 -15.83 -0.91 -9.09
N VAL A 14 -15.07 -0.38 -10.03
CA VAL A 14 -15.53 0.64 -10.98
C VAL A 14 -15.83 -0.06 -12.29
N THR A 15 -17.04 0.09 -12.81
CA THR A 15 -17.39 -0.41 -14.14
C THR A 15 -17.48 0.76 -15.11
N ALA A 16 -16.63 0.77 -16.13
CA ALA A 16 -16.63 1.80 -17.16
C ALA A 16 -16.51 1.14 -18.54
N GLY A 17 -17.49 1.37 -19.41
CA GLY A 17 -17.45 0.87 -20.79
C GLY A 17 -17.51 -0.66 -20.96
N GLY A 18 -17.87 -1.41 -19.92
CA GLY A 18 -17.89 -2.87 -19.93
C GLY A 18 -16.66 -3.51 -19.27
N ASP A 19 -15.61 -2.73 -19.01
CA ASP A 19 -14.43 -3.16 -18.28
C ASP A 19 -14.60 -2.90 -16.78
N ALA A 20 -14.21 -3.89 -15.97
CA ALA A 20 -14.13 -3.76 -14.52
C ALA A 20 -12.73 -3.27 -14.14
N GLY A 21 -12.66 -2.11 -13.51
CA GLY A 21 -11.50 -1.58 -12.83
C GLY A 21 -11.68 -1.61 -11.31
N TYR A 22 -10.59 -1.38 -10.59
CA TYR A 22 -10.56 -1.33 -9.14
C TYR A 22 -9.94 0.01 -8.72
N ASP A 23 -10.47 0.63 -7.67
CA ASP A 23 -10.01 1.92 -7.17
C ASP A 23 -9.93 1.93 -5.63
N CYS A 24 -9.11 2.82 -5.10
CA CYS A 24 -8.92 3.06 -3.67
C CYS A 24 -9.06 4.57 -3.41
N VAL A 25 -10.02 4.95 -2.56
CA VAL A 25 -10.37 6.36 -2.30
C VAL A 25 -10.53 6.65 -0.81
N ARG A 26 -10.49 7.93 -0.41
CA ARG A 26 -10.83 8.37 0.95
C ARG A 26 -12.35 8.33 1.19
N LYS A 27 -12.83 7.67 2.26
CA LYS A 27 -14.27 7.57 2.63
C LYS A 27 -14.97 8.93 2.74
N ASN A 28 -14.29 9.93 3.30
CA ASN A 28 -14.87 11.25 3.52
C ASN A 28 -14.37 12.31 2.52
N ARG A 29 -13.57 11.90 1.52
CA ARG A 29 -12.83 12.82 0.62
C ARG A 29 -12.01 13.88 1.36
N ILE A 30 -11.68 13.62 2.62
CA ILE A 30 -10.82 14.48 3.45
C ILE A 30 -9.40 14.28 2.95
N VAL A 31 -8.78 15.40 2.58
CA VAL A 31 -7.40 15.43 2.11
C VAL A 31 -6.49 15.57 3.33
N ASP A 32 -5.85 14.48 3.73
CA ASP A 32 -4.88 14.39 4.83
C ASP A 32 -3.64 13.58 4.41
N GLU A 33 -2.75 13.30 5.36
CA GLU A 33 -1.54 12.51 5.13
C GLU A 33 -1.84 11.08 4.61
N ASN A 34 -2.99 10.51 5.00
CA ASN A 34 -3.42 9.19 4.55
C ASN A 34 -3.85 9.16 3.07
N ASN A 35 -3.88 10.30 2.37
CA ASN A 35 -4.06 10.32 0.92
C ASN A 35 -3.00 9.53 0.18
N LEU A 36 -1.78 9.48 0.72
CA LEU A 36 -0.67 8.73 0.11
C LEU A 36 -1.03 7.25 -0.04
N LEU A 37 -1.84 6.70 0.87
CA LEU A 37 -2.33 5.31 0.82
C LEU A 37 -3.28 5.02 -0.35
N GLN A 38 -3.73 6.04 -1.08
CA GLN A 38 -4.47 5.82 -2.33
C GLN A 38 -3.58 5.24 -3.43
N PHE A 39 -2.26 5.16 -3.26
CA PHE A 39 -1.36 4.47 -4.21
C PHE A 39 -1.78 3.02 -4.50
N LEU A 40 -2.50 2.39 -3.56
CA LEU A 40 -3.07 1.04 -3.73
C LEU A 40 -3.84 0.90 -5.05
N ARG A 41 -4.50 1.97 -5.53
CA ARG A 41 -5.21 1.97 -6.83
C ARG A 41 -4.33 1.65 -8.04
N TYR A 42 -3.01 1.81 -7.93
CA TYR A 42 -2.05 1.56 -9.01
C TYR A 42 -1.51 0.13 -9.00
N LEU A 43 -1.85 -0.65 -7.96
CA LEU A 43 -1.44 -2.04 -7.81
C LEU A 43 -2.51 -2.97 -8.37
N ASN A 44 -2.11 -3.79 -9.34
CA ASN A 44 -2.86 -4.99 -9.73
C ASN A 44 -2.46 -6.18 -8.84
N ILE A 45 -3.03 -7.36 -9.08
CA ILE A 45 -2.75 -8.57 -8.30
C ILE A 45 -1.24 -8.86 -8.22
N SER A 46 -0.56 -8.98 -9.36
CA SER A 46 0.87 -9.32 -9.39
C SER A 46 1.76 -8.28 -8.71
N ARG A 47 1.45 -6.98 -8.85
CA ARG A 47 2.17 -5.91 -8.15
C ARG A 47 1.92 -5.94 -6.65
N THR A 48 0.68 -6.21 -6.24
CA THR A 48 0.31 -6.33 -4.82
C THR A 48 1.03 -7.51 -4.16
N GLU A 49 1.05 -8.66 -4.82
CA GLU A 49 1.78 -9.86 -4.36
C GLU A 49 3.29 -9.61 -4.27
N PHE A 50 3.85 -8.90 -5.26
CA PHE A 50 5.28 -8.57 -5.28
C PHE A 50 5.65 -7.64 -4.11
N LEU A 51 4.92 -6.55 -3.91
CA LEU A 51 5.17 -5.62 -2.81
C LEU A 51 4.95 -6.30 -1.44
N LEU A 52 3.93 -7.16 -1.32
CA LEU A 52 3.73 -7.98 -0.12
C LEU A 52 4.93 -8.86 0.19
N LYS A 53 5.55 -9.47 -0.82
CA LYS A 53 6.75 -10.29 -0.64
C LYS A 53 7.92 -9.46 -0.13
N GLU A 54 8.15 -8.28 -0.70
CA GLU A 54 9.20 -7.36 -0.26
C GLU A 54 8.97 -6.94 1.20
N ILE A 55 7.75 -6.53 1.54
CA ILE A 55 7.41 -6.12 2.90
C ILE A 55 7.52 -7.27 3.90
N ASN A 56 7.03 -8.46 3.57
CA ASN A 56 7.12 -9.62 4.45
C ASN A 56 8.58 -10.03 4.69
N PHE A 57 9.45 -9.92 3.69
CA PHE A 57 10.88 -10.14 3.89
C PHE A 57 11.44 -9.23 5.00
N TYR A 58 11.08 -7.95 5.01
CA TYR A 58 11.51 -7.00 6.03
C TYR A 58 10.84 -7.17 7.41
N LEU A 59 9.65 -7.79 7.46
CA LEU A 59 8.94 -8.04 8.72
C LEU A 59 9.34 -9.36 9.36
N ASP A 60 9.65 -10.38 8.55
CA ASP A 60 9.95 -11.73 9.00
C ASP A 60 11.44 -11.91 9.35
N ASP A 61 12.35 -11.23 8.64
CA ASP A 61 13.74 -11.14 9.06
C ASP A 61 13.87 -10.10 10.18
N THR A 62 14.48 -10.51 11.30
CA THR A 62 14.76 -9.60 12.42
C THR A 62 15.61 -8.45 11.88
N PRO A 63 15.18 -7.18 12.02
CA PRO A 63 15.86 -6.07 11.37
C PRO A 63 17.28 -6.00 11.90
N ASP A 64 18.25 -6.21 11.01
CA ASP A 64 19.60 -5.75 11.28
C ASP A 64 19.51 -4.21 11.36
N PRO A 65 19.91 -3.57 12.47
CA PRO A 65 19.87 -2.12 12.61
C PRO A 65 20.72 -1.37 11.56
N VAL A 66 21.45 -2.09 10.69
CA VAL A 66 22.25 -1.57 9.58
C VAL A 66 21.52 -1.64 8.24
N TRP A 67 20.29 -2.16 8.16
CA TRP A 67 19.56 -2.19 6.88
C TRP A 67 19.27 -0.79 6.37
N GLU A 68 19.85 -0.47 5.22
CA GLU A 68 19.53 0.73 4.47
C GLU A 68 18.08 0.64 3.98
N PRO A 69 17.37 1.76 3.89
CA PRO A 69 16.07 1.81 3.24
C PRO A 69 16.11 1.19 1.85
N TYR A 70 15.08 0.43 1.50
CA TYR A 70 14.96 -0.20 0.19
C TYR A 70 13.86 0.45 -0.65
N ASP A 71 14.24 0.89 -1.85
CA ASP A 71 13.32 1.49 -2.81
C ASP A 71 12.66 0.39 -3.64
N SER A 72 11.36 0.17 -3.44
CA SER A 72 10.59 -0.81 -4.20
C SER A 72 10.35 -0.33 -5.63
N MET A 73 10.70 -1.17 -6.59
CA MET A 73 10.54 -0.92 -8.02
C MET A 73 9.15 -1.30 -8.56
N VAL A 74 8.19 -1.60 -7.69
CA VAL A 74 6.85 -2.08 -8.08
C VAL A 74 6.04 -1.03 -8.86
N LEU A 75 6.27 0.25 -8.59
CA LEU A 75 5.68 1.38 -9.30
C LEU A 75 6.78 2.28 -9.88
N GLU A 76 6.74 2.53 -11.18
CA GLU A 76 7.75 3.38 -11.85
C GLU A 76 7.54 4.89 -11.63
N HIS A 77 6.34 5.30 -11.22
CA HIS A 77 5.91 6.70 -11.15
C HIS A 77 5.77 7.22 -9.72
N MET A 78 6.13 6.40 -8.74
CA MET A 78 5.98 6.69 -7.31
C MET A 78 7.11 6.02 -6.57
N ASP A 79 7.70 6.74 -5.63
CA ASP A 79 8.75 6.20 -4.79
C ASP A 79 8.13 5.50 -3.57
N LEU A 80 8.45 4.22 -3.37
CA LEU A 80 7.92 3.38 -2.30
C LEU A 80 9.10 2.81 -1.52
N GLN A 81 9.43 3.42 -0.40
CA GLN A 81 10.61 3.06 0.37
C GLN A 81 10.23 2.26 1.62
N ILE A 82 10.84 1.08 1.75
CA ILE A 82 10.74 0.20 2.92
C ILE A 82 11.91 0.54 3.85
N ALA A 83 11.62 1.25 4.93
CA ALA A 83 12.60 1.74 5.90
C ALA A 83 12.21 1.27 7.30
N TYR A 84 12.45 0.00 7.63
CA TYR A 84 11.92 -0.63 8.86
C TYR A 84 12.11 0.25 10.11
N PRO A 85 11.07 0.48 10.93
CA PRO A 85 9.73 -0.15 10.90
C PRO A 85 8.71 0.56 10.00
N ASP A 86 9.18 1.51 9.19
CA ASP A 86 8.37 2.45 8.44
C ASP A 86 8.29 2.12 6.94
N PHE A 87 7.26 2.68 6.31
CA PHE A 87 7.03 2.69 4.87
C PHE A 87 6.79 4.13 4.44
N ILE A 88 7.62 4.62 3.54
CA ILE A 88 7.64 6.01 3.09
C ILE A 88 7.19 6.06 1.63
N ILE A 89 6.31 7.01 1.31
CA ILE A 89 5.76 7.20 -0.03
C ILE A 89 6.20 8.57 -0.54
N ASP A 90 6.76 8.62 -1.75
CA ASP A 90 7.22 9.84 -2.44
C ASP A 90 8.16 10.72 -1.59
N GLY A 91 9.00 10.09 -0.76
CA GLY A 91 9.92 10.78 0.14
C GLY A 91 9.25 11.76 1.11
N GLN A 92 7.94 11.62 1.34
CA GLN A 92 7.18 12.52 2.21
C GLN A 92 7.56 12.31 3.68
N SER A 93 7.38 13.35 4.51
CA SER A 93 7.67 13.27 5.95
C SER A 93 6.74 12.32 6.71
N THR A 94 5.57 12.01 6.15
CA THR A 94 4.66 11.03 6.71
C THR A 94 5.17 9.62 6.40
N ALA A 95 5.44 8.87 7.46
CA ALA A 95 5.73 7.45 7.41
C ALA A 95 4.52 6.64 7.89
N PHE A 96 4.32 5.47 7.29
CA PHE A 96 3.31 4.50 7.70
C PHE A 96 3.98 3.27 8.31
N PRO A 97 3.43 2.68 9.39
CA PRO A 97 3.99 1.44 9.92
C PRO A 97 3.98 0.34 8.85
N LEU A 98 5.12 -0.33 8.66
CA LEU A 98 5.30 -1.35 7.63
C LEU A 98 4.31 -2.51 7.80
N ALA A 99 4.02 -2.89 9.05
CA ALA A 99 3.00 -3.89 9.39
C ALA A 99 1.59 -3.46 8.97
N ASP A 100 1.26 -2.17 9.07
CA ASP A 100 -0.03 -1.64 8.65
C ASP A 100 -0.15 -1.65 7.11
N ILE A 101 0.94 -1.36 6.39
CA ILE A 101 0.97 -1.46 4.92
C ILE A 101 0.82 -2.90 4.47
N ARG A 102 1.49 -3.88 5.11
CA ARG A 102 1.29 -5.30 4.83
C ARG A 102 -0.20 -5.68 4.92
N ASP A 103 -0.84 -5.33 6.03
CA ASP A 103 -2.23 -5.65 6.27
C ASP A 103 -3.16 -4.96 5.24
N LEU A 104 -2.88 -3.69 4.88
CA LEU A 104 -3.61 -2.99 3.80
C LEU A 104 -3.46 -3.67 2.44
N LEU A 105 -2.27 -4.13 2.10
CA LEU A 105 -2.01 -4.82 0.84
C LEU A 105 -2.70 -6.19 0.81
N GLN A 106 -2.78 -6.91 1.94
CA GLN A 106 -3.56 -8.15 2.04
C GLN A 106 -5.05 -7.88 1.80
N GLU A 107 -5.62 -6.87 2.48
CA GLU A 107 -7.02 -6.46 2.26
C GLU A 107 -7.26 -6.04 0.81
N TRP A 108 -6.31 -5.34 0.19
CA TRP A 108 -6.39 -4.95 -1.22
C TRP A 108 -6.32 -6.15 -2.16
N LEU A 109 -5.42 -7.10 -1.92
CA LEU A 109 -5.28 -8.32 -2.72
C LEU A 109 -6.55 -9.16 -2.68
N GLU A 110 -7.11 -9.37 -1.48
CA GLU A 110 -8.39 -10.08 -1.29
C GLU A 110 -9.52 -9.40 -2.09
N PHE A 111 -9.56 -8.07 -2.06
CA PHE A 111 -10.54 -7.30 -2.82
C PHE A 111 -10.37 -7.45 -4.34
N LEU A 112 -9.13 -7.39 -4.85
CA LEU A 112 -8.83 -7.56 -6.27
C LEU A 112 -9.20 -8.96 -6.79
N GLN A 113 -9.14 -9.98 -5.94
CA GLN A 113 -9.46 -11.37 -6.28
C GLN A 113 -10.96 -11.69 -6.22
N SER A 114 -11.81 -10.72 -5.82
CA SER A 114 -13.27 -10.83 -5.69
C SER A 114 -14.08 -10.31 -6.90
#